data_AF-A0A519YW03-F1
#
_entry.id   AF-A0A519YW03-F1
#
_cell.length_a   1.000
_cell.length_b   1.000
_cell.length_c   1.000
_cell.angle_alpha   90.00
_cell.angle_beta   90.00
_cell.angle_gamma   90.00
#
_symmetry.space_group_name_H-M   'P 1'
#
loop_
_entity.id
_entity.type
_entity.pdbx_description
1 polymer ?
#
loop_
_entity_poly.entity_id
_entity_poly.type
_entity_poly.pdbx_seq_one_letter_code
_entity_poly.pdbx_strand_id
1 'polypeptide(L)' 'MFLLQCFSISAQRDTKIHEAKAPLYRDPIFDGAADPVMVWNREEKRWWMLYTQRRANVETPGVSYCYGNDIGIA' A
#
# COMPACT_ATOMS: atom_id res chain seq x y z
N MET A 1 -18.68 24.30 48.59
CA MET A 1 -17.74 23.36 47.95
C MET A 1 -18.25 23.09 46.54
N PHE A 2 -18.00 24.01 45.61
CA PHE A 2 -18.43 23.87 44.20
C PHE A 2 -17.34 23.11 43.45
N LEU A 3 -17.65 21.90 43.00
CA LEU A 3 -16.78 21.10 42.13
C LEU A 3 -16.75 21.73 40.73
N LEU A 4 -15.62 22.34 40.39
CA LEU A 4 -15.32 22.78 39.03
C LEU A 4 -14.97 21.54 38.20
N GLN A 5 -15.89 21.06 37.36
CA GLN A 5 -15.57 20.00 36.39
C GLN A 5 -14.83 20.61 35.20
N CYS A 6 -13.58 20.20 35.01
CA CYS A 6 -12.82 20.46 33.79
C CYS A 6 -13.46 19.73 32.61
N PHE A 7 -14.07 20.47 31.69
CA PHE A 7 -14.45 19.93 30.38
C PHE A 7 -13.20 19.81 29.50
N SER A 8 -12.72 18.58 29.29
CA SER A 8 -11.71 18.30 28.28
C SER A 8 -12.35 18.37 26.89
N ILE A 9 -12.12 19.46 26.15
CA ILE A 9 -12.42 19.53 24.72
C ILE A 9 -11.38 18.67 23.98
N SER A 10 -11.76 17.47 23.57
CA SER A 10 -11.01 16.71 22.57
C SER A 10 -11.34 17.29 21.20
N ALA A 11 -10.35 17.91 20.54
CA ALA A 11 -10.46 18.31 19.15
C ALA A 11 -10.34 17.06 18.26
N GLN A 12 -11.45 16.37 18.03
CA GLN A 12 -11.52 15.27 17.07
C GLN A 12 -11.42 15.86 15.65
N ARG A 13 -10.26 15.80 15.01
CA ARG A 13 -10.12 16.17 13.60
C ARG A 13 -10.85 15.12 12.76
N ASP A 14 -11.87 15.54 12.02
CA ASP A 14 -12.58 14.71 11.05
C ASP A 14 -11.67 14.46 9.84
N THR A 15 -10.82 13.44 9.92
CA THR A 15 -10.01 12.99 8.80
C THR A 15 -10.92 12.22 7.85
N LYS A 16 -11.48 12.89 6.85
CA LYS A 16 -12.16 12.21 5.74
C LYS A 16 -11.15 11.32 5.00
N ILE A 17 -11.20 10.02 5.26
CA ILE A 17 -10.45 9.01 4.51
C ILE A 17 -11.04 8.97 3.10
N HIS A 18 -10.22 9.18 2.07
CA HIS A 18 -10.64 8.99 0.69
C HIS A 18 -10.47 7.51 0.33
N GLU A 19 -11.57 6.79 0.12
CA GLU A 19 -11.53 5.40 -0.30
C GLU A 19 -11.06 5.29 -1.76
N ALA A 20 -10.03 4.49 -1.98
CA ALA A 20 -9.59 4.15 -3.33
C ALA A 20 -10.63 3.24 -4.00
N LYS A 21 -10.85 3.44 -5.30
CA LYS A 21 -11.71 2.56 -6.09
C LYS A 21 -11.08 1.16 -6.18
N ALA A 22 -11.87 0.13 -5.91
CA ALA A 22 -11.48 -1.26 -6.05
C ALA A 22 -11.80 -1.82 -7.46
N PRO A 23 -11.09 -2.87 -7.91
CA PRO A 23 -9.92 -3.47 -7.27
C PRO A 23 -8.69 -2.58 -7.43
N LEU A 24 -7.77 -2.66 -6.46
CA LEU A 24 -6.42 -2.12 -6.63
C LEU A 24 -5.67 -2.91 -7.70
N TYR A 25 -4.55 -2.36 -8.17
CA TYR A 25 -3.69 -3.04 -9.14
C TYR A 25 -3.35 -4.47 -8.71
N ARG A 26 -3.43 -5.41 -9.66
CA ARG A 26 -3.05 -6.81 -9.48
C ARG A 26 -2.00 -7.17 -10.50
N ASP A 27 -0.90 -7.76 -10.04
CA ASP A 27 0.18 -8.21 -10.90
C ASP A 27 -0.34 -9.28 -11.86
N PRO A 28 -0.28 -9.09 -13.19
CA PRO A 28 -0.89 -9.99 -14.14
C PRO A 28 -0.18 -11.35 -14.24
N ILE A 29 1.06 -11.45 -13.74
CA ILE A 29 1.87 -12.66 -13.83
C ILE A 29 1.66 -13.56 -12.61
N PHE A 30 1.96 -13.04 -11.42
CA PHE A 30 1.98 -13.84 -10.20
C PHE A 30 0.95 -13.43 -9.16
N ASP A 31 0.15 -12.40 -9.42
CA ASP A 31 -0.86 -11.86 -8.51
C ASP A 31 -0.29 -11.51 -7.11
N GLY A 32 1.00 -11.22 -7.05
CA GLY A 32 1.76 -11.07 -5.80
C GLY A 32 2.52 -9.76 -5.70
N ALA A 33 1.93 -8.65 -6.16
CA ALA A 33 2.51 -7.33 -5.95
C ALA A 33 2.59 -7.01 -4.45
N ALA A 34 3.80 -6.78 -3.94
CA ALA A 34 4.03 -6.48 -2.53
C ALA A 34 5.01 -5.32 -2.34
N ASP A 35 4.93 -4.67 -1.18
CA ASP A 35 5.86 -3.62 -0.73
C ASP A 35 6.01 -2.46 -1.75
N PRO A 36 4.91 -1.83 -2.20
CA PRO A 36 4.95 -0.83 -3.28
C PRO A 36 5.60 0.49 -2.84
N VAL A 37 6.34 1.10 -3.75
CA VAL A 37 6.87 2.46 -3.63
C VAL A 37 6.44 3.27 -4.86
N MET A 38 5.82 4.43 -4.62
CA MET A 38 5.41 5.35 -5.67
C MET A 38 6.54 6.34 -5.98
N VAL A 39 6.89 6.47 -7.26
CA VAL A 39 7.91 7.40 -7.75
C VAL A 39 7.35 8.19 -8.92
N TRP A 40 7.62 9.49 -8.96
CA TRP A 40 7.31 10.32 -10.12
C TRP A 40 8.38 10.13 -11.20
N ASN A 41 8.04 9.46 -12.30
CA ASN A 41 8.89 9.40 -13.47
C ASN A 41 8.79 10.74 -14.23
N ARG A 42 9.89 11.49 -14.27
CA ARG A 42 9.98 12.82 -14.88
C ARG A 42 9.96 12.79 -16.40
N GLU A 43 10.52 11.74 -17.01
CA GLU A 43 10.59 11.59 -18.46
C GLU A 43 9.21 11.27 -19.03
N GLU A 44 8.52 10.31 -18.41
CA GLU A 44 7.17 9.92 -18.81
C GLU A 44 6.07 10.84 -18.27
N LYS A 45 6.41 11.70 -17.30
CA LYS A 45 5.46 12.57 -16.58
C LYS A 45 4.29 11.75 -16.01
N ARG A 46 4.62 10.62 -15.38
CA ARG A 46 3.68 9.66 -14.80
C ARG A 46 4.16 9.17 -13.46
N TRP A 47 3.21 8.81 -12.60
CA TRP A 47 3.51 8.06 -11.39
C TRP A 47 3.77 6.61 -11.76
N TRP A 48 4.87 6.06 -11.25
CA TRP A 48 5.20 4.65 -11.33
C TRP A 48 5.11 4.04 -9.94
N MET A 49 4.61 2.81 -9.88
CA MET A 49 4.68 1.95 -8.72
C MET A 49 5.77 0.90 -8.95
N LEU A 50 6.83 0.94 -8.15
CA LEU A 50 7.81 -0.13 -8.07
C LEU A 50 7.41 -1.08 -6.94
N TYR A 51 7.40 -2.39 -7.19
CA TYR A 51 6.97 -3.37 -6.21
C TYR A 51 7.79 -4.66 -6.27
N THR A 52 7.86 -5.36 -5.15
CA THR A 52 8.42 -6.71 -5.12
C THR A 52 7.41 -7.69 -5.71
N GLN A 53 7.80 -8.44 -6.73
CA GLN A 53 6.94 -9.41 -7.40
C GLN A 53 7.06 -10.78 -6.70
N ARG A 54 6.15 -11.08 -5.78
CA ARG A 54 6.12 -12.40 -5.12
C ARG A 54 5.35 -13.40 -5.98
N ARG A 55 5.81 -14.66 -6.05
CA ARG A 55 5.13 -15.73 -6.80
C ARG A 55 3.91 -16.29 -6.08
N ALA A 56 2.89 -15.46 -5.84
CA ALA A 56 1.76 -15.79 -4.95
C ALA A 56 0.83 -16.88 -5.52
N ASN A 57 0.78 -17.03 -6.84
CA ASN A 57 -0.01 -18.05 -7.52
C ASN A 57 0.78 -19.33 -7.88
N VAL A 58 2.02 -19.48 -7.40
CA VAL A 58 2.86 -20.66 -7.68
C VAL A 58 3.17 -21.38 -6.37
N GLU A 59 2.99 -22.70 -6.34
CA GLU A 59 3.45 -23.50 -5.21
C GLU A 59 4.97 -23.56 -5.17
N THR A 60 5.55 -23.18 -4.03
CA THR A 60 6.99 -23.18 -3.83
C THR A 60 7.34 -23.65 -2.42
N PRO A 61 8.50 -24.29 -2.20
CA PRO A 61 8.92 -24.70 -0.87
C PRO A 61 9.19 -23.50 0.04
N GLY A 62 8.57 -23.49 1.22
CA GLY A 62 8.81 -22.48 2.26
C GLY A 62 8.59 -21.05 1.77
N VAL A 63 9.64 -20.24 1.80
CA VAL A 63 9.62 -18.80 1.43
C VAL A 63 10.18 -18.53 0.03
N SER A 64 10.43 -19.57 -0.78
CA SER A 64 11.10 -19.41 -2.09
C SER A 64 10.29 -18.59 -3.11
N TYR A 65 8.98 -18.41 -2.92
CA TYR A 65 8.15 -17.49 -3.69
C TYR A 65 8.58 -16.01 -3.58
N CYS A 66 9.35 -15.63 -2.54
CA CYS A 66 9.83 -14.27 -2.32
C CYS A 66 11.15 -13.93 -3.04
N TYR A 67 11.92 -14.92 -3.50
CA TYR A 67 13.31 -14.72 -3.97
C TYR A 67 13.48 -14.96 -5.47
N GLY A 68 14.51 -14.33 -6.05
CA GLY A 68 14.86 -14.52 -7.47
C GLY A 68 13.77 -14.05 -8.42
N ASN A 69 13.09 -12.96 -8.05
CA ASN A 69 12.08 -12.28 -8.86
C ASN A 69 12.61 -10.92 -9.27
N ASP A 70 12.10 -10.41 -10.39
CA ASP A 70 12.35 -9.03 -10.81
C ASP A 70 11.53 -8.04 -9.98
N ILE A 71 11.85 -6.75 -10.12
CA ILE A 71 11.02 -5.67 -9.60
C ILE A 71 9.93 -5.36 -10.63
N GLY A 72 8.67 -5.43 -10.19
CA GLY A 72 7.53 -5.06 -11.01
C GLY A 72 7.38 -3.54 -11.11
N ILE A 73 6.87 -3.07 -12.25
CA ILE A 73 6.57 -1.66 -12.51
C ILE A 73 5.14 -1.56 -13.02
N ALA A 74 4.34 -0.65 -12.44
CA ALA A 74 2.99 -0.34 -12.87
C ALA A 74 2.72 1.18 -12.92
#